data_AF-A0A524IQ32-F1
#
_entry.id   AF-A0A524IQ32-F1
#
_cell.length_a   1.000
_cell.length_b   1.000
_cell.length_c   1.000
_cell.angle_alpha   90.00
_cell.angle_beta   90.00
_cell.angle_gamma   90.00
#
_symmetry.space_group_name_H-M   'P 1'
#
loop_
_entity.id
_entity.type
_entity.pdbx_description
1 polymer ?
#
loop_
_entity_poly.entity_id
_entity_poly.type
_entity_poly.pdbx_seq_one_letter_code
_entity_poly.pdbx_strand_id
1 'polypeptide(L)'
;KSLLYLSEDPVKLEQRIINMVKTLAKSEVSLLNLRDAIKSVEKITTALKSAVQNNEYLNELGIKVTNINILSVLPNKETARALEAETRENILREADDAVYKRRNAAVEQERKIKENELNTEVAVEQKKRQIMETQMEGRRSVKEKERLIRKEELVFRIKQEEENTKLIELSVKNRKTEAEIKAYAINAVLEPFAKVNPEIIKSLSSMGMNTDQLIANAFTGLAANADKIGELNISPDLLQTLIKKK
;
A
#
# COMPACT_ATOMS: atom_id res chain seq x y z
N LYS A 1 -5.01 -102.12 51.79
CA LYS A 1 -3.89 -102.27 52.74
C LYS A 1 -3.57 -100.88 53.28
N SER A 2 -4.06 -100.56 54.47
CA SER A 2 -3.66 -99.34 55.18
C SER A 2 -2.20 -99.49 55.61
N LEU A 3 -1.32 -98.64 55.07
CA LEU A 3 0.03 -98.49 55.58
C LEU A 3 -0.09 -97.79 56.94
N LEU A 4 -0.07 -98.54 58.04
CA LEU A 4 0.12 -98.00 59.38
C LEU A 4 1.59 -97.54 59.48
N TYR A 5 1.79 -96.24 59.43
CA TYR A 5 3.11 -95.63 59.63
C TYR A 5 3.53 -95.77 61.10
N LEU A 6 4.79 -96.15 61.33
CA LEU A 6 5.39 -96.29 62.68
C LEU A 6 5.63 -94.96 63.41
N SER A 7 5.44 -93.82 62.74
CA SER A 7 5.67 -92.48 63.28
C SER A 7 4.71 -91.46 62.67
N GLU A 8 4.42 -90.37 63.41
CA GLU A 8 3.66 -89.20 62.94
C GLU A 8 4.44 -88.29 61.98
N ASP A 9 5.71 -88.61 61.71
CA ASP A 9 6.59 -87.83 60.81
C ASP A 9 5.99 -87.50 59.43
N PRO A 10 5.17 -88.36 58.78
CA PRO A 10 4.52 -88.03 57.51
C PRO A 10 3.58 -86.82 57.60
N VAL A 11 2.90 -86.63 58.74
CA VAL A 11 1.96 -85.51 58.96
C VAL A 11 2.71 -84.21 59.26
N LYS A 12 3.85 -84.30 59.96
CA LYS A 12 4.71 -83.16 60.28
C LYS A 12 5.53 -82.70 59.06
N LEU A 13 5.76 -83.58 58.09
CA LEU A 13 6.47 -83.28 56.85
C LEU A 13 5.71 -82.29 55.96
N GLU A 14 4.40 -82.43 55.81
CA GLU A 14 3.56 -81.48 55.06
C GLU A 14 3.68 -80.05 55.65
N GLN A 15 3.55 -79.94 56.98
CA GLN A 15 3.66 -78.65 57.68
C GLN A 15 5.07 -78.04 57.55
N ARG A 16 6.13 -78.85 57.61
CA ARG A 16 7.52 -78.38 57.42
C ARG A 16 7.76 -77.85 56.02
N ILE A 17 7.27 -78.53 54.99
CA ILE A 17 7.37 -78.08 53.59
C ILE A 17 6.62 -76.76 53.41
N ILE A 18 5.40 -76.65 53.93
CA ILE A 18 4.61 -75.42 53.88
C ILE A 18 5.35 -74.26 54.55
N ASN A 19 5.92 -74.47 55.74
CA ASN A 19 6.64 -73.43 56.47
C ASN A 19 7.94 -73.00 55.77
N MET A 20 8.63 -73.93 55.11
CA MET A 20 9.82 -73.63 54.33
C MET A 20 9.48 -72.82 53.08
N VAL A 21 8.47 -73.23 52.32
CA VAL A 21 7.99 -72.48 51.14
C VAL A 21 7.51 -71.09 51.55
N LYS A 22 6.83 -70.94 52.69
CA LYS A 22 6.43 -69.63 53.23
C LYS A 22 7.64 -68.75 53.56
N THR A 23 8.69 -69.32 54.15
CA THR A 23 9.91 -68.57 54.49
C THR A 23 10.62 -68.08 53.22
N LEU A 24 10.78 -68.95 52.22
CA LEU A 24 11.36 -68.60 50.91
C LEU A 24 10.51 -67.58 50.14
N ALA A 25 9.19 -67.69 50.19
CA ALA A 25 8.28 -66.70 49.61
C ALA A 25 8.45 -65.33 50.28
N LYS A 26 8.58 -65.30 51.61
CA LYS A 26 8.76 -64.06 52.36
C LYS A 26 10.09 -63.39 52.04
N SER A 27 11.19 -64.15 51.92
CA SER A 27 12.49 -63.58 51.56
C SER A 27 12.48 -62.98 50.16
N GLU A 28 11.93 -63.69 49.17
CA GLU A 28 11.84 -63.19 47.78
C GLU A 28 10.97 -61.93 47.66
N VAL A 29 9.82 -61.89 48.34
CA VAL A 29 8.93 -60.72 48.32
C VAL A 29 9.56 -59.53 49.04
N SER A 30 10.36 -59.75 50.09
CA SER A 30 11.01 -58.67 50.86
C SER A 30 12.09 -57.90 50.10
N LEU A 31 12.62 -58.48 49.01
CA LEU A 31 13.63 -57.85 48.17
C LEU A 31 13.03 -56.86 47.15
N LEU A 32 11.70 -56.85 46.98
CA LEU A 32 11.01 -56.05 45.98
C LEU A 32 10.21 -54.92 46.61
N ASN A 33 10.13 -53.79 45.89
CA ASN A 33 9.19 -52.73 46.24
C ASN A 33 7.75 -53.20 46.00
N LEU A 34 6.80 -52.73 46.82
CA LEU A 34 5.39 -53.16 46.79
C LEU A 34 4.77 -53.13 45.37
N ARG A 35 5.05 -52.09 44.59
CA ARG A 35 4.55 -51.95 43.21
C ARG A 35 5.13 -53.00 42.27
N ASP A 36 6.42 -53.28 42.41
CA ASP A 36 7.13 -54.23 41.57
C ASP A 36 6.75 -55.66 41.93
N ALA A 37 6.49 -55.93 43.22
CA ALA A 37 6.00 -57.21 43.70
C ALA A 37 4.61 -57.54 43.15
N ILE A 38 3.70 -56.56 43.10
CA ILE A 38 2.34 -56.74 42.54
C ILE A 38 2.39 -56.90 41.01
N LYS A 39 3.28 -56.18 40.32
CA LYS A 39 3.40 -56.26 38.84
C LYS A 39 4.21 -57.47 38.35
N SER A 40 5.09 -58.03 39.18
CA SER A 40 6.07 -59.04 38.76
C SER A 40 5.80 -60.44 39.35
N VAL A 41 4.53 -60.85 39.40
CA VAL A 41 4.11 -62.17 39.93
C VAL A 41 4.81 -63.33 39.23
N GLU A 42 5.01 -63.23 37.91
CA GLU A 42 5.72 -64.25 37.13
C GLU A 42 7.18 -64.38 37.57
N LYS A 43 7.88 -63.26 37.79
CA LYS A 43 9.29 -63.25 38.24
C LYS A 43 9.43 -63.90 39.61
N ILE A 44 8.53 -63.57 40.55
CA ILE A 44 8.50 -64.16 41.89
C ILE A 44 8.25 -65.67 41.80
N THR A 45 7.31 -66.10 40.94
CA THR A 45 6.99 -67.51 40.75
C THR A 45 8.20 -68.28 40.21
N THR A 46 8.92 -67.73 39.23
CA THR A 46 10.14 -68.36 38.69
C THR A 46 11.26 -68.44 39.73
N ALA A 47 11.50 -67.35 40.48
CA ALA A 47 12.54 -67.31 41.51
C ALA A 47 12.25 -68.31 42.63
N LEU A 48 10.99 -68.35 43.09
CA LEU A 48 10.56 -69.27 44.12
C LEU A 48 10.62 -70.73 43.65
N LYS A 49 10.28 -71.01 42.39
CA LYS A 49 10.43 -72.35 41.81
C LYS A 49 11.89 -72.80 41.82
N SER A 50 12.83 -71.95 41.41
CA SER A 50 14.26 -72.28 41.48
C SER A 50 14.75 -72.45 42.92
N ALA A 51 14.32 -71.59 43.84
CA ALA A 51 14.73 -71.65 45.24
C ALA A 51 14.23 -72.92 45.94
N VAL A 52 13.02 -73.39 45.62
CA VAL A 52 12.45 -74.61 46.17
C VAL A 52 13.05 -75.87 45.53
N GLN A 53 13.34 -75.86 44.23
CA GLN A 53 13.98 -77.00 43.56
C GLN A 53 15.44 -77.24 44.00
N ASN A 54 16.17 -76.18 44.33
CA ASN A 54 17.56 -76.25 44.77
C ASN A 54 17.71 -76.46 46.28
N ASN A 55 16.62 -76.70 47.01
CA ASN A 55 16.68 -76.83 48.46
C ASN A 55 17.24 -78.20 48.88
N GLU A 56 18.37 -78.19 49.60
CA GLU A 56 19.08 -79.40 50.05
C GLU A 56 18.19 -80.31 50.90
N TYR A 57 17.36 -79.76 51.78
CA TYR A 57 16.47 -80.52 52.66
C TYR A 57 15.42 -81.34 51.89
N LEU A 58 14.88 -80.82 50.77
CA LEU A 58 13.92 -81.56 49.94
C LEU A 58 14.57 -82.67 49.13
N ASN A 59 15.80 -82.43 48.67
CA ASN A 59 16.58 -83.40 47.92
C ASN A 59 17.00 -84.58 48.81
N GLU A 60 17.43 -84.31 50.05
CA GLU A 60 17.73 -85.34 51.05
C GLU A 60 16.51 -86.19 51.42
N LEU A 61 15.31 -85.59 51.43
CA LEU A 61 14.04 -86.29 51.67
C LEU A 61 13.50 -87.04 50.43
N GLY A 62 14.12 -86.90 49.26
CA GLY A 62 13.67 -87.52 48.01
C GLY A 62 12.40 -86.91 47.42
N ILE A 63 12.06 -85.67 47.79
CA ILE A 63 10.83 -84.99 47.36
C ILE A 63 11.12 -84.09 46.17
N LYS A 64 10.52 -84.40 45.01
CA LYS A 64 10.65 -83.59 43.79
C LYS A 64 9.45 -82.68 43.58
N VAL A 65 9.68 -81.37 43.58
CA VAL A 65 8.64 -80.37 43.28
C VAL A 65 8.54 -80.14 41.78
N THR A 66 7.39 -80.50 41.19
CA THR A 66 7.15 -80.38 39.74
C THR A 66 6.81 -78.95 39.34
N ASN A 67 5.88 -78.31 40.05
CA ASN A 67 5.44 -76.95 39.73
C ASN A 67 4.96 -76.18 40.96
N ILE A 68 5.11 -74.86 40.91
CA ILE A 68 4.59 -73.93 41.92
C ILE A 68 3.90 -72.78 41.18
N ASN A 69 2.67 -72.47 41.58
CA ASN A 69 1.89 -71.38 41.01
C ASN A 69 1.44 -70.45 42.14
N ILE A 70 1.59 -69.14 41.92
CA ILE A 70 1.06 -68.10 42.81
C ILE A 70 -0.29 -67.66 42.24
N LEU A 71 -1.35 -67.75 43.04
CA LEU A 71 -2.71 -67.40 42.62
C LEU A 71 -2.91 -65.88 42.51
N SER A 72 -2.46 -65.14 43.53
CA SER A 72 -2.60 -63.69 43.58
C SER A 72 -1.68 -63.10 44.64
N VAL A 73 -1.13 -61.91 44.36
CA VAL A 73 -0.44 -61.09 45.36
C VAL A 73 -1.33 -59.88 45.63
N LEU A 74 -1.93 -59.85 46.82
CA LEU A 74 -2.87 -58.80 47.22
C LEU A 74 -2.27 -57.95 48.34
N PRO A 75 -2.23 -56.62 48.20
CA PRO A 75 -1.90 -55.73 49.30
C PRO A 75 -2.97 -55.81 50.39
N ASN A 76 -2.60 -55.46 51.64
CA ASN A 76 -3.58 -55.34 52.70
C ASN A 76 -4.54 -54.15 52.42
N LYS A 77 -5.71 -54.11 53.08
CA LYS A 77 -6.75 -53.11 52.83
C LYS A 77 -6.25 -51.65 52.97
N GLU A 78 -5.34 -51.39 53.90
CA GLU A 78 -4.79 -50.04 54.14
C GLU A 78 -3.79 -49.63 53.06
N THR A 79 -2.90 -50.53 52.64
CA THR A 79 -1.92 -50.27 51.57
C THR A 79 -2.57 -50.19 50.20
N ALA A 80 -3.63 -50.98 49.95
CA ALA A 80 -4.45 -50.84 48.74
C ALA A 80 -5.06 -49.44 48.65
N ARG A 81 -5.67 -48.95 49.73
CA ARG A 81 -6.23 -47.58 49.81
C ARG A 81 -5.16 -46.50 49.61
N ALA A 82 -3.97 -46.69 50.20
CA ALA A 82 -2.86 -45.74 50.03
C ALA A 82 -2.38 -45.66 48.57
N LEU A 83 -2.23 -46.81 47.90
CA LEU A 83 -1.87 -46.87 46.47
C LEU A 83 -2.95 -46.26 45.57
N GLU A 84 -4.23 -46.52 45.86
CA GLU A 84 -5.35 -45.91 45.14
C GLU A 84 -5.38 -44.39 45.30
N ALA A 85 -5.13 -43.87 46.50
CA ALA A 85 -5.09 -42.43 46.74
C ALA A 85 -3.94 -41.76 45.96
N GLU A 86 -2.74 -42.34 45.99
CA GLU A 86 -1.59 -41.79 45.28
C GLU A 86 -1.78 -41.83 43.74
N THR A 87 -2.31 -42.92 43.21
CA THR A 87 -2.60 -43.03 41.77
C THR A 87 -3.68 -42.05 41.34
N ARG A 88 -4.73 -41.87 42.15
CA ARG A 88 -5.78 -40.89 41.90
C ARG A 88 -5.23 -39.47 41.87
N GLU A 89 -4.35 -39.11 42.81
CA GLU A 89 -3.74 -37.78 42.86
C GLU A 89 -2.84 -37.52 41.63
N ASN A 90 -2.05 -38.53 41.22
CA ASN A 90 -1.21 -38.40 40.02
C ASN A 90 -2.06 -38.18 38.75
N ILE A 91 -3.18 -38.89 38.61
CA ILE A 91 -4.10 -38.72 37.48
C ILE A 91 -4.71 -37.31 37.49
N LEU A 92 -5.11 -36.80 38.66
CA LEU A 92 -5.64 -35.44 38.78
C LEU A 92 -4.58 -34.40 38.39
N ARG A 93 -3.34 -34.56 38.87
CA ARG A 93 -2.24 -33.67 38.53
C ARG A 93 -1.93 -33.66 37.04
N GLU A 94 -1.91 -34.83 36.39
CA GLU A 94 -1.71 -34.93 34.95
C GLU A 94 -2.82 -34.24 34.14
N ALA A 95 -4.07 -34.36 34.61
CA ALA A 95 -5.19 -33.67 33.99
C ALA A 95 -5.06 -32.13 34.10
N ASP A 96 -4.70 -31.63 35.28
CA ASP A 96 -4.46 -30.20 35.50
C ASP A 96 -3.28 -29.68 34.69
N ASP A 97 -2.18 -30.43 34.62
CA ASP A 97 -1.01 -30.10 33.79
C ASP A 97 -1.38 -30.03 32.30
N ALA A 98 -2.24 -30.94 31.83
CA ALA A 98 -2.73 -30.91 30.46
C ALA A 98 -3.60 -29.67 30.18
N VAL A 99 -4.46 -29.28 31.13
CA VAL A 99 -5.26 -28.05 31.04
C VAL A 99 -4.35 -26.82 31.01
N TYR A 100 -3.36 -26.77 31.90
CA TYR A 100 -2.39 -25.69 31.97
C TYR A 100 -1.60 -25.53 30.67
N LYS A 101 -1.09 -26.64 30.10
CA LYS A 101 -0.38 -26.65 28.81
C LYS A 101 -1.26 -26.14 27.67
N ARG A 102 -2.52 -26.58 27.59
CA ARG A 102 -3.47 -26.09 26.59
C ARG A 102 -3.72 -24.59 26.72
N ARG A 103 -3.89 -24.10 27.95
CA ARG A 103 -4.10 -22.66 28.21
C ARG A 103 -2.88 -21.83 27.82
N ASN A 104 -1.69 -22.27 28.20
CA ASN A 104 -0.45 -21.56 27.84
C ASN A 104 -0.24 -21.50 26.33
N ALA A 105 -0.49 -22.61 25.62
CA ALA A 105 -0.41 -22.64 24.16
C ALA A 105 -1.40 -21.65 23.51
N ALA A 106 -2.62 -21.54 24.04
CA ALA A 106 -3.61 -20.57 23.56
C ALA A 106 -3.14 -19.12 23.79
N VAL A 107 -2.61 -18.81 24.98
CA VAL A 107 -2.10 -17.46 25.30
C VAL A 107 -0.88 -17.11 24.45
N GLU A 108 0.03 -18.05 24.23
CA GLU A 108 1.19 -17.83 23.36
C GLU A 108 0.78 -17.56 21.91
N GLN A 109 -0.22 -18.31 21.43
CA GLN A 109 -0.78 -18.09 20.10
C GLN A 109 -1.45 -16.72 20.00
N GLU A 110 -2.20 -16.30 21.03
CA GLU A 110 -2.79 -14.96 21.08
C GLU A 110 -1.73 -13.86 21.07
N ARG A 111 -0.64 -14.01 21.83
CA ARG A 111 0.50 -13.08 21.79
C ARG A 111 1.13 -13.00 20.41
N LYS A 112 1.36 -14.15 19.75
CA LYS A 112 1.89 -14.22 18.39
C LYS A 112 0.99 -13.54 17.37
N ILE A 113 -0.33 -13.74 17.48
CA ILE A 113 -1.31 -13.07 16.62
C ILE A 113 -1.22 -11.56 16.82
N LYS A 114 -1.25 -11.08 18.07
CA LYS A 114 -1.15 -9.66 18.41
C LYS A 114 0.13 -9.02 17.88
N GLU A 115 1.26 -9.71 18.00
CA GLU A 115 2.55 -9.24 17.49
C GLU A 115 2.56 -9.14 15.97
N ASN A 116 2.01 -10.15 15.28
CA ASN A 116 1.88 -10.12 13.82
C ASN A 116 0.94 -9.02 13.34
N GLU A 117 -0.16 -8.76 14.07
CA GLU A 117 -1.08 -7.65 13.78
C GLU A 117 -0.35 -6.30 13.87
N LEU A 118 0.39 -6.06 14.96
CA LEU A 118 1.18 -4.83 15.14
C LEU A 118 2.25 -4.68 14.06
N ASN A 119 2.97 -5.74 13.73
CA ASN A 119 3.97 -5.72 12.65
C ASN A 119 3.33 -5.40 11.30
N THR A 120 2.13 -5.94 11.03
CA THR A 120 1.37 -5.65 9.82
C THR A 120 0.94 -4.17 9.80
N GLU A 121 0.48 -3.63 10.91
CA GLU A 121 0.11 -2.22 11.03
C GLU A 121 1.30 -1.28 10.78
N VAL A 122 2.47 -1.59 11.36
CA VAL A 122 3.72 -0.86 11.12
C VAL A 122 4.09 -0.91 9.63
N ALA A 123 4.03 -2.08 9.00
CA ALA A 123 4.34 -2.24 7.58
C ALA A 123 3.37 -1.44 6.68
N VAL A 124 2.08 -1.39 7.03
CA VAL A 124 1.08 -0.58 6.32
C VAL A 124 1.41 0.91 6.44
N GLU A 125 1.70 1.41 7.64
CA GLU A 125 2.04 2.81 7.85
C GLU A 125 3.35 3.22 7.15
N GLN A 126 4.36 2.36 7.16
CA GLN A 126 5.60 2.60 6.39
C GLN A 126 5.30 2.69 4.89
N LYS A 127 4.47 1.80 4.35
CA LYS A 127 4.11 1.82 2.94
C LYS A 127 3.28 3.05 2.57
N LYS A 128 2.39 3.50 3.46
CA LYS A 128 1.67 4.78 3.28
C LYS A 128 2.63 5.97 3.22
N ARG A 129 3.61 6.04 4.12
CA ARG A 129 4.65 7.09 4.09
C ARG A 129 5.41 7.08 2.76
N GLN A 130 5.87 5.91 2.31
CA GLN A 130 6.58 5.77 1.04
C GLN A 130 5.73 6.22 -0.17
N ILE A 131 4.43 5.88 -0.17
CA ILE A 131 3.49 6.34 -1.20
C ILE A 131 3.36 7.86 -1.18
N MET A 132 3.20 8.47 0.00
CA MET A 132 3.12 9.93 0.13
C MET A 132 4.39 10.62 -0.35
N GLU A 133 5.57 10.12 0.02
CA GLU A 133 6.86 10.65 -0.44
C GLU A 133 6.97 10.59 -1.97
N THR A 134 6.68 9.43 -2.56
CA THR A 134 6.70 9.23 -4.01
C THR A 134 5.72 10.17 -4.72
N GLN A 135 4.52 10.36 -4.18
CA GLN A 135 3.54 11.31 -4.72
C GLN A 135 4.02 12.76 -4.64
N MET A 136 4.66 13.14 -3.53
CA MET A 136 5.20 14.48 -3.33
C MET A 136 6.38 14.76 -4.28
N GLU A 137 7.27 13.80 -4.48
CA GLU A 137 8.35 13.87 -5.47
C GLU A 137 7.79 13.99 -6.89
N GLY A 138 6.78 13.18 -7.24
CA GLY A 138 6.08 13.28 -8.51
C GLY A 138 5.47 14.67 -8.73
N ARG A 139 4.76 15.20 -7.73
CA ARG A 139 4.18 16.56 -7.77
C ARG A 139 5.25 17.64 -7.92
N ARG A 140 6.39 17.49 -7.24
CA ARG A 140 7.52 18.41 -7.35
C ARG A 140 8.10 18.39 -8.77
N SER A 141 8.31 17.20 -9.34
CA SER A 141 8.80 17.04 -10.71
C SER A 141 7.87 17.69 -11.74
N VAL A 142 6.55 17.51 -11.59
CA VAL A 142 5.55 18.17 -12.45
C VAL A 142 5.66 19.69 -12.35
N LYS A 143 5.67 20.25 -11.14
CA LYS A 143 5.80 21.71 -10.93
C LYS A 143 7.11 22.27 -11.49
N GLU A 144 8.21 21.52 -11.36
CA GLU A 144 9.50 21.93 -11.93
C GLU A 144 9.46 21.97 -13.45
N LYS A 145 8.86 20.96 -14.10
CA LYS A 145 8.63 20.95 -15.55
C LYS A 145 7.70 22.09 -16.00
N GLU A 146 6.60 22.34 -15.31
CA GLU A 146 5.72 23.49 -15.59
C GLU A 146 6.45 24.83 -15.48
N ARG A 147 7.38 24.96 -14.53
CA ARG A 147 8.21 26.16 -14.40
C ARG A 147 9.17 26.31 -15.58
N LEU A 148 9.75 25.21 -16.06
CA LEU A 148 10.62 25.21 -17.24
C LEU A 148 9.84 25.61 -18.50
N ILE A 149 8.68 24.98 -18.74
CA ILE A 149 7.80 25.29 -19.87
C ILE A 149 7.44 26.78 -19.86
N ARG A 150 7.00 27.33 -18.71
CA ARG A 150 6.68 28.77 -18.61
C ARG A 150 7.87 29.68 -18.90
N LYS A 151 9.09 29.29 -18.50
CA LYS A 151 10.30 30.05 -18.83
C LYS A 151 10.58 30.01 -20.34
N GLU A 152 10.46 28.84 -20.96
CA GLU A 152 10.64 28.67 -22.40
C GLU A 152 9.61 29.47 -23.19
N GLU A 153 8.33 29.42 -22.79
CA GLU A 153 7.25 30.23 -23.39
C GLU A 153 7.50 31.74 -23.26
N LEU A 154 8.04 32.19 -22.13
CA LEU A 154 8.37 33.60 -21.91
C LEU A 154 9.54 34.02 -22.81
N VAL A 155 10.59 33.21 -22.90
CA VAL A 155 11.71 33.45 -23.83
C VAL A 155 11.23 33.48 -25.28
N PHE A 156 10.34 32.55 -25.66
CA PHE A 156 9.72 32.53 -26.98
C PHE A 156 8.93 33.82 -27.25
N ARG A 157 8.10 34.27 -26.30
CA ARG A 157 7.35 35.53 -26.42
C ARG A 157 8.24 36.75 -26.55
N ILE A 158 9.33 36.83 -25.77
CA ILE A 158 10.29 37.93 -25.87
C ILE A 158 10.91 37.96 -27.27
N LYS A 159 11.37 36.80 -27.79
CA LYS A 159 11.93 36.72 -29.14
C LYS A 159 10.93 37.14 -30.22
N GLN A 160 9.67 36.69 -30.09
CA GLN A 160 8.62 37.09 -31.02
C GLN A 160 8.40 38.61 -31.01
N GLU A 161 8.43 39.24 -29.83
CA GLU A 161 8.27 40.68 -29.70
C GLU A 161 9.49 41.45 -30.24
N GLU A 162 10.70 40.93 -30.06
CA GLU A 162 11.91 41.46 -30.70
C GLU A 162 11.85 41.36 -32.23
N GLU A 163 11.26 40.30 -32.78
CA GLU A 163 11.03 40.20 -34.23
C GLU A 163 9.94 41.16 -34.71
N ASN A 164 8.86 41.32 -33.94
CA ASN A 164 7.80 42.28 -34.24
C ASN A 164 8.31 43.72 -34.26
N THR A 165 9.15 44.11 -33.30
CA THR A 165 9.76 45.44 -33.26
C THR A 165 10.62 45.69 -34.50
N LYS A 166 11.46 44.72 -34.90
CA LYS A 166 12.23 44.79 -36.16
C LYS A 166 11.33 44.92 -37.40
N LEU A 167 10.22 44.17 -37.45
CA LEU A 167 9.25 44.27 -38.55
C LEU A 167 8.59 45.66 -38.59
N ILE A 168 8.22 46.21 -37.44
CA ILE A 168 7.65 47.56 -37.35
C ILE A 168 8.68 48.60 -37.81
N GLU A 169 9.92 48.54 -37.35
CA GLU A 169 10.99 49.43 -37.80
C GLU A 169 11.17 49.39 -39.33
N LEU A 170 11.18 48.18 -39.91
CA LEU A 170 11.26 48.00 -41.35
C LEU A 170 10.02 48.60 -42.06
N SER A 171 8.83 48.40 -41.51
CA SER A 171 7.59 48.95 -42.07
C SER A 171 7.55 50.48 -42.03
N VAL A 172 8.08 51.09 -40.97
CA VAL A 172 8.19 52.55 -40.82
C VAL A 172 9.20 53.10 -41.83
N LYS A 173 10.35 52.45 -41.98
CA LYS A 173 11.34 52.82 -43.02
C LYS A 173 10.72 52.74 -44.41
N ASN A 174 10.03 51.65 -44.74
CA ASN A 174 9.37 51.48 -46.03
C ASN A 174 8.28 52.52 -46.28
N ARG A 175 7.44 52.83 -45.28
CA ARG A 175 6.42 53.89 -45.42
C ARG A 175 7.02 55.27 -45.58
N LYS A 176 8.12 55.56 -44.88
CA LYS A 176 8.84 56.83 -44.99
C LYS A 176 9.44 56.99 -46.39
N THR A 177 10.11 55.97 -46.90
CA THR A 177 10.68 56.00 -48.27
C THR A 177 9.57 56.10 -49.32
N GLU A 178 8.47 55.38 -49.19
CA GLU A 178 7.30 55.53 -50.06
C GLU A 178 6.71 56.94 -50.03
N ALA A 179 6.58 57.53 -48.83
CA ALA A 179 6.08 58.90 -48.67
C ALA A 179 7.04 59.93 -49.28
N GLU A 180 8.34 59.75 -49.11
CA GLU A 180 9.38 60.59 -49.74
C GLU A 180 9.34 60.48 -51.27
N ILE A 181 9.21 59.28 -51.82
CA ILE A 181 9.05 59.06 -53.27
C ILE A 181 7.78 59.74 -53.78
N LYS A 182 6.65 59.60 -53.07
CA LYS A 182 5.39 60.26 -53.44
C LYS A 182 5.50 61.78 -53.37
N ALA A 183 6.10 62.32 -52.31
CA ALA A 183 6.33 63.75 -52.16
C ALA A 183 7.25 64.29 -53.26
N TYR A 184 8.33 63.57 -53.58
CA TYR A 184 9.22 63.90 -54.70
C TYR A 184 8.48 63.89 -56.03
N ALA A 185 7.70 62.86 -56.33
CA ALA A 185 6.91 62.75 -57.55
C ALA A 185 5.87 63.89 -57.67
N ILE A 186 5.14 64.17 -56.59
CA ILE A 186 4.17 65.28 -56.55
C ILE A 186 4.88 66.62 -56.75
N ASN A 187 5.98 66.86 -56.06
CA ASN A 187 6.75 68.10 -56.19
C ASN A 187 7.31 68.26 -57.61
N ALA A 188 7.87 67.21 -58.23
CA ALA A 188 8.35 67.27 -59.60
C ALA A 188 7.23 67.59 -60.61
N VAL A 189 6.01 67.11 -60.36
CA VAL A 189 4.83 67.46 -61.16
C VAL A 189 4.37 68.90 -60.91
N LEU A 190 4.39 69.37 -59.66
CA LEU A 190 3.90 70.69 -59.27
C LEU A 190 4.91 71.84 -59.47
N GLU A 191 6.21 71.57 -59.48
CA GLU A 191 7.28 72.57 -59.62
C GLU A 191 7.13 73.43 -60.89
N PRO A 192 6.82 72.89 -62.08
CA PRO A 192 6.54 73.69 -63.27
C PRO A 192 5.32 74.60 -63.10
N PHE A 193 4.29 74.14 -62.38
CA PHE A 193 3.07 74.91 -62.12
C PHE A 193 3.26 75.98 -61.04
N ALA A 194 4.20 75.82 -60.11
CA ALA A 194 4.49 76.83 -59.08
C ALA A 194 4.98 78.16 -59.66
N LYS A 195 5.51 78.16 -60.90
CA LYS A 195 5.95 79.37 -61.63
C LYS A 195 4.83 80.00 -62.48
N VAL A 196 3.63 79.40 -62.50
CA VAL A 196 2.46 79.88 -63.25
C VAL A 196 1.56 80.71 -62.33
N ASN A 197 1.01 81.82 -62.85
CA ASN A 197 0.11 82.70 -62.11
C ASN A 197 -1.09 81.90 -61.54
N PRO A 198 -1.42 82.01 -60.24
CA PRO A 198 -2.53 81.29 -59.60
C PRO A 198 -3.88 81.40 -60.32
N GLU A 199 -4.14 82.50 -61.02
CA GLU A 199 -5.36 82.70 -61.80
C GLU A 199 -5.44 81.80 -63.05
N ILE A 200 -4.30 81.43 -63.65
CA ILE A 200 -4.23 80.49 -64.79
C ILE A 200 -4.43 79.04 -64.32
N ILE A 201 -3.96 78.71 -63.11
CA ILE A 201 -4.17 77.38 -62.52
C ILE A 201 -5.65 77.17 -62.18
N LYS A 202 -6.33 78.19 -61.65
CA LYS A 202 -7.78 78.17 -61.43
C LYS A 202 -8.55 78.03 -62.73
N SER A 203 -8.17 78.72 -63.81
CA SER A 203 -8.86 78.59 -65.09
C SER A 203 -8.64 77.22 -65.75
N LEU A 204 -7.44 76.64 -65.65
CA LEU A 204 -7.14 75.30 -66.13
C LEU A 204 -7.88 74.21 -65.33
N SER A 205 -7.98 74.33 -64.01
CA SER A 205 -8.77 73.39 -63.19
C SER A 205 -10.27 73.51 -63.46
N SER A 206 -10.75 74.70 -63.83
CA SER A 206 -12.13 74.97 -64.23
C SER A 206 -12.53 74.26 -65.54
N MET A 207 -11.59 73.91 -66.42
CA MET A 207 -11.94 73.25 -67.70
C MET A 207 -12.40 71.79 -67.54
N GLY A 208 -12.10 71.14 -66.41
CA GLY A 208 -12.49 69.75 -66.12
C GLY A 208 -13.56 69.60 -65.03
N MET A 209 -14.08 70.71 -64.50
CA MET A 209 -15.09 70.70 -63.43
C MET A 209 -16.50 70.44 -63.98
N ASN A 210 -17.29 69.67 -63.23
CA ASN A 210 -18.71 69.47 -63.54
C ASN A 210 -19.49 70.80 -63.35
N THR A 211 -20.60 70.98 -64.06
CA THR A 211 -21.43 72.20 -64.05
C THR A 211 -21.79 72.67 -62.63
N ASP A 212 -22.11 71.73 -61.74
CA ASP A 212 -22.42 72.01 -60.32
C ASP A 212 -21.24 72.64 -59.56
N GLN A 213 -20.02 72.19 -59.85
CA GLN A 213 -18.79 72.69 -59.21
C GLN A 213 -18.34 74.04 -59.79
N LEU A 214 -18.56 74.27 -61.08
CA LEU A 214 -18.35 75.57 -61.73
C LEU A 214 -19.28 76.63 -61.15
N ILE A 215 -20.55 76.29 -60.94
CA ILE A 215 -21.54 77.15 -60.32
C ILE A 215 -21.14 77.45 -58.87
N ALA A 216 -20.72 76.45 -58.08
CA ALA A 216 -20.25 76.64 -56.71
C ALA A 216 -19.02 77.57 -56.62
N ASN A 217 -18.05 77.43 -57.53
CA ASN A 217 -16.90 78.33 -57.61
C ASN A 217 -17.29 79.76 -58.01
N ALA A 218 -18.24 79.91 -58.94
CA ALA A 218 -18.77 81.22 -59.33
C ALA A 218 -19.49 81.91 -58.15
N PHE A 219 -20.32 81.20 -57.39
CA PHE A 219 -20.94 81.72 -56.17
C PHE A 219 -19.92 82.10 -55.10
N THR A 220 -18.86 81.31 -54.94
CA THR A 220 -17.77 81.63 -54.00
C THR A 220 -17.00 82.88 -54.45
N GLY A 221 -16.75 83.05 -55.76
CA GLY A 221 -16.13 84.24 -56.33
C GLY A 221 -17.00 85.50 -56.24
N LEU A 222 -18.33 85.33 -56.39
CA LEU A 222 -19.32 86.40 -56.16
C LEU A 222 -19.37 86.78 -54.68
N ALA A 223 -19.34 85.81 -53.77
CA ALA A 223 -19.30 86.04 -52.33
C ALA A 223 -18.00 86.74 -51.88
N ALA A 224 -16.85 86.36 -52.43
CA ALA A 224 -15.57 86.99 -52.14
C ALA A 224 -15.47 88.45 -52.64
N ASN A 225 -16.30 88.85 -53.60
CA ASN A 225 -16.42 90.23 -54.09
C ASN A 225 -17.76 90.89 -53.69
N ALA A 226 -18.49 90.31 -52.73
CA ALA A 226 -19.80 90.79 -52.32
C ALA A 226 -19.76 92.23 -51.79
N ASP A 227 -18.64 92.66 -51.20
CA ASP A 227 -18.44 94.04 -50.74
C ASP A 227 -18.53 95.09 -51.87
N LYS A 228 -18.37 94.67 -53.14
CA LYS A 228 -18.47 95.54 -54.32
C LYS A 228 -19.82 95.44 -55.05
N ILE A 229 -20.71 94.55 -54.61
CA ILE A 229 -21.99 94.24 -55.26
C ILE A 229 -23.11 94.68 -54.31
N GLY A 230 -23.80 95.79 -54.62
CA GLY A 230 -24.77 96.41 -53.71
C GLY A 230 -25.98 95.55 -53.36
N GLU A 231 -26.69 95.00 -54.36
CA GLU A 231 -27.85 94.14 -54.14
C GLU A 231 -27.97 93.13 -55.29
N LEU A 232 -27.82 91.83 -55.00
CA LEU A 232 -27.91 90.75 -55.99
C LEU A 232 -29.15 89.90 -55.71
N ASN A 233 -30.17 90.05 -56.55
CA ASN A 233 -31.40 89.28 -56.47
C ASN A 233 -31.28 88.01 -57.34
N ILE A 234 -31.19 86.85 -56.69
CA ILE A 234 -31.15 85.54 -57.37
C ILE A 234 -32.56 84.96 -57.37
N SER A 235 -33.18 84.85 -58.54
CA SER A 235 -34.51 84.26 -58.66
C SER A 235 -34.47 82.72 -58.52
N PRO A 236 -35.48 82.09 -57.89
CA PRO A 236 -35.54 80.63 -57.76
C PRO A 236 -35.52 79.89 -59.11
N ASP A 237 -36.05 80.51 -60.16
CA ASP A 237 -36.13 79.96 -61.51
C ASP A 237 -34.75 79.92 -62.21
N LEU A 238 -33.88 80.91 -61.96
CA LEU A 238 -32.50 80.91 -62.45
C LEU A 238 -31.66 79.81 -61.80
N LEU A 239 -31.85 79.57 -60.49
CA LEU A 239 -31.20 78.47 -59.77
C LEU A 239 -31.67 77.10 -60.27
N GLN A 240 -32.96 76.95 -60.53
CA GLN A 240 -33.52 75.69 -61.07
C GLN A 240 -33.03 75.39 -62.49
N THR A 241 -32.84 76.41 -63.33
CA THR A 241 -32.31 76.24 -64.69
C THR A 241 -30.81 75.95 -64.71
N LEU A 242 -30.03 76.49 -63.76
CA LEU A 242 -28.60 76.23 -63.63
C LEU A 242 -28.26 74.86 -63.02
N ILE A 243 -29.09 74.35 -62.09
CA ILE A 243 -28.93 73.03 -61.44
C ILE A 243 -29.50 71.89 -62.31
N LYS A 244 -30.35 72.20 -63.29
CA LYS A 244 -30.86 71.22 -64.26
C LYS A 244 -29.71 70.76 -65.16
N LYS A 245 -29.17 69.58 -64.86
CA LYS A 245 -28.30 68.82 -65.78
C LYS A 245 -28.96 68.71 -67.16
N LYS A 246 -28.22 69.07 -68.21
CA LYS A 246 -28.42 68.46 -69.51
C LYS A 246 -27.86 67.04 -69.49
#